data_AF-C5E9P4-F1
#
_entry.id   AF-C5E9P4-F1
#
_cell.length_a   1.000
_cell.length_b   1.000
_cell.length_c   1.000
_cell.angle_alpha   90.00
_cell.angle_beta   90.00
_cell.angle_gamma   90.00
#
_symmetry.space_group_name_H-M   'P 1'
#
loop_
_entity.id
_entity.type
_entity.pdbx_description
1 polymer ?
#
loop_
_entity_poly.entity_id
_entity_poly.type
_entity_poly.pdbx_seq_one_letter_code
_entity_poly.pdbx_strand_id
1 'polypeptide(L)'
;MIATRLRQISLLLIAMAISALAFFQMFQRTAGEFPMQYAGMLALVVVLFLVLWGLIVRFQPYASQSILPCVLLLTATGVTMIARIDQSEGWAVAQRQLIWLCIAIVLSALLIIFLKDYRVLRRFSYVSMVVGLVLLLAPMLPFVGQEVNGARIWIRIPGLGQFQPGEFAKLFLAFFFAAYLFDHRDQLAVGGKKMLGLQLPRIKDLGPIIVVWIASMGVLIMQHDLGTSLMFFAMFVAMLYTATGRKSWIIIGLIAFAAGAVLAAGMFSHVGQRVDAWLHPFSNEQYNKTPGGSWQLVTGIFGLASGGMLGTGLGQGHPSLVTFANSDFIYASLGEELGLMGVLAILMLYLLIIASGFITAMKIKDGFGKLLASGLVFTMAFQVFTVVGGITLVIPLTGLTLPYMAAGGSSLIANYILATLLIIISNSANAPEPELTSDTFQYEALAVLRNKELEARARATEPIVQPRSASATASQSESESFDDPIVDTTTPSYAEADEPYTPTGTIPPLPPVNGGTRV
;
A
#
# COMPACT_ATOMS: atom_id res chain seq x y z
N MET A 1 10.33 18.26 -12.00
CA MET A 1 9.51 17.15 -12.57
C MET A 1 10.23 16.29 -13.61
N ILE A 2 11.16 16.82 -14.43
CA ILE A 2 11.86 16.01 -15.44
C ILE A 2 12.82 14.99 -14.78
N ALA A 3 13.65 15.41 -13.84
CA ALA A 3 14.58 14.53 -13.11
C ALA A 3 13.87 13.37 -12.38
N THR A 4 12.70 13.63 -11.79
CA THR A 4 11.90 12.61 -11.11
C THR A 4 11.34 11.57 -12.09
N ARG A 5 10.89 12.00 -13.27
CA ARG A 5 10.42 11.09 -14.33
C ARG A 5 11.57 10.26 -14.92
N LEU A 6 12.73 10.87 -15.12
CA LEU A 6 13.94 10.17 -15.56
C LEU A 6 14.38 9.09 -14.56
N ARG A 7 14.31 9.39 -13.26
CA ARG A 7 14.58 8.39 -12.21
C ARG A 7 13.55 7.26 -12.18
N GLN A 8 12.27 7.57 -12.35
CA GLN A 8 11.21 6.55 -12.39
C GLN A 8 11.42 5.58 -13.57
N ILE A 9 11.65 6.11 -14.77
CA ILE A 9 11.84 5.26 -15.95
C ILE A 9 13.17 4.50 -15.89
N SER A 10 14.24 5.09 -15.37
CA SER A 10 15.54 4.39 -15.26
C SER A 10 15.45 3.20 -14.31
N LEU A 11 14.80 3.35 -13.15
CA LEU A 11 14.57 2.23 -12.23
C LEU A 11 13.73 1.11 -12.87
N LEU A 12 12.71 1.48 -13.63
CA LEU A 12 11.86 0.52 -14.33
C LEU A 12 12.63 -0.23 -15.43
N LEU A 13 13.42 0.48 -16.24
CA LEU A 13 14.22 -0.12 -17.30
C LEU A 13 15.33 -1.03 -16.74
N ILE A 14 15.98 -0.64 -15.64
CA ILE A 14 16.94 -1.49 -14.94
C ILE A 14 16.26 -2.76 -14.43
N ALA A 15 15.08 -2.62 -13.82
CA ALA A 15 14.30 -3.78 -13.35
C ALA A 15 13.96 -4.73 -14.51
N MET A 16 13.49 -4.20 -15.64
CA MET A 16 13.21 -4.97 -16.86
C MET A 16 14.46 -5.67 -17.40
N ALA A 17 15.60 -4.98 -17.44
CA ALA A 17 16.85 -5.54 -17.93
C ALA A 17 17.33 -6.71 -17.05
N ILE A 18 17.29 -6.55 -15.72
CA ILE A 18 17.63 -7.62 -14.77
C ILE A 18 16.70 -8.82 -14.96
N SER A 19 15.39 -8.58 -15.07
CA SER A 19 14.40 -9.63 -15.30
C SER A 19 14.59 -10.38 -16.62
N ALA A 20 14.86 -9.65 -17.71
CA ALA A 20 15.12 -10.24 -19.02
C ALA A 20 16.40 -11.08 -19.00
N LEU A 21 17.46 -10.58 -18.39
CA LEU A 21 18.73 -11.31 -18.23
C LEU A 21 18.55 -12.58 -17.41
N ALA A 22 17.85 -12.52 -16.27
CA ALA A 22 17.60 -13.69 -15.43
C ALA A 22 16.80 -14.76 -16.17
N PHE A 23 15.72 -14.37 -16.85
CA PHE A 23 14.87 -15.30 -17.60
C PHE A 23 15.61 -15.93 -18.79
N PHE A 24 16.36 -15.11 -19.54
CA PHE A 24 17.18 -15.60 -20.66
C PHE A 24 18.28 -16.55 -20.18
N GLN A 25 19.04 -16.17 -19.15
CA GLN A 25 20.13 -16.98 -18.60
C GLN A 25 19.61 -18.31 -18.05
N MET A 26 18.45 -18.31 -17.39
CA MET A 26 17.82 -19.53 -16.89
C MET A 26 17.55 -20.52 -18.02
N PHE A 27 16.87 -20.10 -19.09
CA PHE A 27 16.57 -21.00 -20.22
C PHE A 27 17.78 -21.43 -21.02
N GLN A 28 18.76 -20.52 -21.22
CA GLN A 28 20.03 -20.89 -21.85
C GLN A 28 20.76 -21.98 -21.07
N ARG A 29 20.65 -21.96 -19.74
CA ARG A 29 21.32 -22.94 -18.88
C ARG A 29 20.56 -24.28 -18.77
N THR A 30 19.23 -24.25 -18.76
CA THR A 30 18.42 -25.47 -18.60
C THR A 30 18.09 -26.16 -19.91
N ALA A 31 17.82 -25.41 -20.97
CA ALA A 31 17.36 -25.93 -22.26
C ALA A 31 18.33 -25.68 -23.42
N GLY A 32 19.34 -24.82 -23.25
CA GLY A 32 20.30 -24.46 -24.31
C GLY A 32 19.71 -23.51 -25.38
N GLU A 33 18.43 -23.18 -25.29
CA GLU A 33 17.74 -22.29 -26.22
C GLU A 33 16.68 -21.45 -25.51
N PHE A 34 16.30 -20.33 -26.13
CA PHE A 34 15.22 -19.50 -25.62
C PHE A 34 13.87 -19.96 -26.20
N PRO A 35 12.89 -20.35 -25.36
CA PRO A 35 11.59 -20.82 -25.83
C PRO A 35 10.75 -19.69 -26.44
N MET A 36 10.50 -19.76 -27.75
CA MET A 36 9.73 -18.75 -28.49
C MET A 36 8.30 -18.54 -27.97
N GLN A 37 7.72 -19.54 -27.33
CA GLN A 37 6.39 -19.46 -26.69
C GLN A 37 6.30 -18.37 -25.60
N TYR A 38 7.41 -18.02 -24.93
CA TYR A 38 7.42 -16.95 -23.92
C TYR A 38 7.72 -15.57 -24.51
N ALA A 39 8.36 -15.49 -25.68
CA ALA A 39 8.82 -14.24 -26.28
C ALA A 39 7.70 -13.22 -26.44
N GLY A 40 6.58 -13.64 -27.05
CA GLY A 40 5.43 -12.75 -27.29
C GLY A 40 4.77 -12.25 -26.01
N MET A 41 4.62 -13.12 -25.01
CA MET A 41 4.01 -12.75 -23.72
C MET A 41 4.92 -11.81 -22.92
N LEU A 42 6.23 -12.06 -22.90
CA LEU A 42 7.18 -11.19 -22.21
C LEU A 42 7.26 -9.81 -22.87
N ALA A 43 7.27 -9.75 -24.21
CA ALA A 43 7.20 -8.49 -24.95
C ALA A 43 5.92 -7.72 -24.62
N LEU A 44 4.77 -8.40 -24.55
CA LEU A 44 3.50 -7.80 -24.13
C LEU A 44 3.59 -7.27 -22.69
N VAL A 45 4.14 -8.03 -21.75
CA VAL A 45 4.31 -7.60 -20.35
C VAL A 45 5.19 -6.36 -20.26
N VAL A 46 6.30 -6.30 -21.01
CA VAL A 46 7.16 -5.10 -21.08
C VAL A 46 6.37 -3.90 -21.57
N VAL A 47 5.63 -4.03 -22.67
CA VAL A 47 4.78 -2.95 -23.20
C VAL A 47 3.74 -2.52 -22.16
N LEU A 48 3.06 -3.47 -21.50
CA LEU A 48 2.06 -3.17 -20.48
C LEU A 48 2.65 -2.42 -19.27
N PHE A 49 3.85 -2.76 -18.81
CA PHE A 49 4.53 -2.00 -17.76
C PHE A 49 4.94 -0.59 -18.20
N LEU A 50 5.38 -0.41 -19.44
CA LEU A 50 5.68 0.92 -19.99
C LEU A 50 4.41 1.77 -20.11
N VAL A 51 3.30 1.17 -20.55
CA VAL A 51 1.98 1.83 -20.58
C VAL A 51 1.54 2.21 -19.16
N LEU A 52 1.64 1.28 -18.19
CA LEU A 52 1.28 1.54 -16.80
C LEU A 52 2.13 2.68 -16.22
N TRP A 53 3.44 2.70 -16.48
CA TRP A 53 4.33 3.79 -16.09
C TRP A 53 3.87 5.13 -16.70
N GLY A 54 3.56 5.17 -18.00
CA GLY A 54 3.06 6.37 -18.66
C GLY A 54 1.74 6.88 -18.04
N LEU A 55 0.83 5.96 -17.70
CA LEU A 55 -0.42 6.29 -17.01
C LEU A 55 -0.17 6.84 -15.61
N ILE A 56 0.75 6.24 -14.83
CA ILE A 56 1.13 6.75 -13.51
C ILE A 56 1.70 8.17 -13.63
N VAL A 57 2.61 8.42 -14.57
CA VAL A 57 3.17 9.76 -14.80
C VAL A 57 2.08 10.77 -15.19
N ARG A 58 1.05 10.33 -15.92
CA ARG A 58 -0.04 11.19 -16.41
C ARG A 58 -1.12 11.49 -15.36
N PHE A 59 -1.50 10.51 -14.55
CA PHE A 59 -2.63 10.60 -13.62
C PHE A 59 -2.19 10.73 -12.16
N GLN A 60 -1.01 10.23 -11.80
CA GLN A 60 -0.48 10.18 -10.43
C GLN A 60 0.98 10.71 -10.37
N PRO A 61 1.23 11.98 -10.78
CA PRO A 61 2.57 12.50 -11.05
C PRO A 61 3.51 12.58 -9.82
N TYR A 62 2.97 12.58 -8.61
CA TYR A 62 3.71 12.63 -7.35
C TYR A 62 3.83 11.25 -6.67
N ALA A 63 3.38 10.17 -7.33
CA ALA A 63 3.45 8.83 -6.76
C ALA A 63 4.88 8.37 -6.44
N SER A 64 4.98 7.45 -5.47
CA SER A 64 6.23 6.81 -5.11
C SER A 64 6.87 6.10 -6.29
N GLN A 65 8.19 6.26 -6.43
CA GLN A 65 8.97 5.80 -7.58
C GLN A 65 9.45 4.36 -7.43
N SER A 66 9.51 3.84 -6.19
CA SER A 66 10.12 2.55 -5.87
C SER A 66 9.16 1.37 -5.98
N ILE A 67 7.85 1.59 -5.80
CA ILE A 67 6.87 0.50 -5.70
C ILE A 67 6.81 -0.33 -6.98
N LEU A 68 6.64 0.32 -8.14
CA LEU A 68 6.44 -0.40 -9.41
C LEU A 68 7.67 -1.25 -9.83
N PRO A 69 8.92 -0.72 -9.81
CA PRO A 69 10.10 -1.54 -10.12
C PRO A 69 10.30 -2.71 -9.16
N CYS A 70 10.01 -2.54 -7.86
CA CYS A 70 10.13 -3.63 -6.88
C CYS A 70 9.10 -4.74 -7.14
N VAL A 71 7.84 -4.36 -7.42
CA VAL A 71 6.78 -5.30 -7.78
C VAL A 71 7.13 -6.05 -9.07
N LEU A 72 7.67 -5.37 -10.08
CA LEU A 72 8.14 -5.99 -11.32
C LEU A 72 9.23 -7.03 -11.04
N LEU A 73 10.28 -6.66 -10.29
CA LEU A 73 11.39 -7.57 -9.98
C LEU A 73 10.91 -8.81 -9.20
N LEU A 74 10.06 -8.64 -8.21
CA LEU A 74 9.47 -9.76 -7.46
C LEU A 74 8.68 -10.67 -8.39
N THR A 75 7.77 -10.13 -9.19
CA THR A 75 6.97 -10.93 -10.12
C THR A 75 7.82 -11.62 -11.17
N ALA A 76 8.79 -10.95 -11.75
CA ALA A 76 9.68 -11.57 -12.74
C ALA A 76 10.54 -12.67 -12.14
N THR A 77 11.02 -12.49 -10.90
CA THR A 77 11.77 -13.52 -10.17
C THR A 77 10.89 -14.74 -9.91
N GLY A 78 9.65 -14.53 -9.45
CA GLY A 78 8.66 -15.58 -9.26
C GLY A 78 8.34 -16.33 -10.57
N VAL A 79 8.01 -15.61 -11.65
CA VAL A 79 7.71 -16.21 -12.95
C VAL A 79 8.90 -16.99 -13.51
N THR A 80 10.14 -16.47 -13.34
CA THR A 80 11.36 -17.17 -13.76
C THR A 80 11.51 -18.49 -13.01
N MET A 81 11.32 -18.49 -11.69
CA MET A 81 11.41 -19.71 -10.89
C MET A 81 10.28 -20.70 -11.23
N ILE A 82 9.05 -20.23 -11.43
CA ILE A 82 7.94 -21.09 -11.87
C ILE A 82 8.25 -21.72 -13.23
N ALA A 83 8.78 -20.96 -14.19
CA ALA A 83 9.18 -21.48 -15.51
C ALA A 83 10.34 -22.49 -15.41
N ARG A 84 11.24 -22.31 -14.43
CA ARG A 84 12.30 -23.28 -14.13
C ARG A 84 11.75 -24.59 -13.53
N ILE A 85 10.73 -24.52 -12.68
CA ILE A 85 10.08 -25.70 -12.08
C ILE A 85 9.23 -26.44 -13.12
N ASP A 86 8.50 -25.69 -13.96
CA ASP A 86 7.68 -26.24 -15.04
C ASP A 86 8.48 -27.11 -16.01
N GLN A 87 9.74 -26.75 -16.30
CA GLN A 87 10.63 -27.54 -17.16
C GLN A 87 10.94 -28.93 -16.58
N SER A 88 11.10 -29.04 -15.26
CA SER A 88 11.34 -30.35 -14.62
C SER A 88 10.08 -31.20 -14.54
N GLU A 89 8.91 -30.59 -14.41
CA GLU A 89 7.64 -31.29 -14.16
C GLU A 89 6.75 -31.46 -15.41
N GLY A 90 7.09 -30.81 -16.53
CA GLY A 90 6.29 -30.80 -17.75
C GLY A 90 4.98 -30.00 -17.62
N TRP A 91 4.97 -28.97 -16.76
CA TRP A 91 3.79 -28.14 -16.50
C TRP A 91 3.81 -26.84 -17.33
N ALA A 92 2.69 -26.11 -17.32
CA ALA A 92 2.51 -24.82 -18.01
C ALA A 92 2.00 -23.70 -17.07
N VAL A 93 2.42 -23.74 -15.80
CA VAL A 93 1.99 -22.79 -14.76
C VAL A 93 2.53 -21.38 -15.04
N ALA A 94 3.77 -21.25 -15.52
CA ALA A 94 4.40 -19.97 -15.83
C ALA A 94 3.68 -19.21 -16.94
N GLN A 95 3.25 -19.90 -18.00
CA GLN A 95 2.44 -19.30 -19.07
C GLN A 95 1.12 -18.76 -18.51
N ARG A 96 0.43 -19.55 -17.70
CA ARG A 96 -0.80 -19.10 -17.04
C ARG A 96 -0.55 -17.91 -16.10
N GLN A 97 0.56 -17.92 -15.36
CA GLN A 97 0.96 -16.81 -14.48
C GLN A 97 1.22 -15.53 -15.28
N LEU A 98 1.82 -15.61 -16.47
CA LEU A 98 1.99 -14.45 -17.37
C LEU A 98 0.65 -13.90 -17.88
N ILE A 99 -0.35 -14.76 -18.17
CA ILE A 99 -1.71 -14.29 -18.52
C ILE A 99 -2.30 -13.50 -17.35
N TRP A 100 -2.22 -14.06 -16.14
CA TRP A 100 -2.71 -13.38 -14.93
C TRP A 100 -1.97 -12.07 -14.66
N LEU A 101 -0.67 -12.00 -14.94
CA LEU A 101 0.12 -10.79 -14.85
C LEU A 101 -0.39 -9.72 -15.84
N CYS A 102 -0.64 -10.08 -17.10
CA CYS A 102 -1.21 -9.16 -18.08
C CYS A 102 -2.56 -8.61 -17.60
N ILE A 103 -3.44 -9.48 -17.09
CA ILE A 103 -4.74 -9.08 -16.51
C ILE A 103 -4.53 -8.13 -15.31
N ALA A 104 -3.62 -8.47 -14.41
CA ALA A 104 -3.31 -7.64 -13.25
C ALA A 104 -2.82 -6.24 -13.63
N ILE A 105 -1.90 -6.13 -14.61
CA ILE A 105 -1.40 -4.84 -15.09
C ILE A 105 -2.50 -4.03 -15.78
N VAL A 106 -3.37 -4.67 -16.57
CA VAL A 106 -4.52 -4.00 -17.20
C VAL A 106 -5.49 -3.48 -16.13
N LEU A 107 -5.82 -4.28 -15.11
CA LEU A 107 -6.68 -3.84 -14.01
C LEU A 107 -6.04 -2.69 -13.21
N SER A 108 -4.72 -2.75 -12.95
CA SER A 108 -3.96 -1.65 -12.37
C SER A 108 -4.04 -0.38 -13.21
N ALA A 109 -3.89 -0.49 -14.53
CA ALA A 109 -4.02 0.63 -15.46
C ALA A 109 -5.42 1.27 -15.39
N LEU A 110 -6.48 0.45 -15.40
CA LEU A 110 -7.86 0.92 -15.26
C LEU A 110 -8.07 1.63 -13.91
N LEU A 111 -7.55 1.06 -12.82
CA LEU A 111 -7.62 1.70 -11.50
C LEU A 111 -6.91 3.06 -11.48
N ILE A 112 -5.72 3.19 -12.07
CA ILE A 112 -5.00 4.48 -12.16
C ILE A 112 -5.80 5.54 -12.94
N ILE A 113 -6.51 5.13 -13.99
CA ILE A 113 -7.33 6.03 -14.82
C ILE A 113 -8.60 6.48 -14.09
N PHE A 114 -9.32 5.54 -13.47
CA PHE A 114 -10.65 5.81 -12.90
C PHE A 114 -10.63 6.25 -11.44
N LEU A 115 -9.68 5.74 -10.63
CA LEU A 115 -9.58 6.05 -9.20
C LEU A 115 -8.53 7.14 -8.97
N LYS A 116 -8.89 8.38 -9.34
CA LYS A 116 -8.00 9.54 -9.15
C LYS A 116 -7.83 9.93 -7.69
N ASP A 117 -8.89 9.82 -6.90
CA ASP A 117 -8.90 10.08 -5.46
C ASP A 117 -9.40 8.83 -4.72
N TYR A 118 -8.53 8.24 -3.90
CA TYR A 118 -8.85 7.06 -3.12
C TYR A 118 -9.89 7.34 -2.03
N ARG A 119 -10.12 8.61 -1.64
CA ARG A 119 -11.12 8.99 -0.63
C ARG A 119 -12.55 8.65 -1.06
N VAL A 120 -12.80 8.48 -2.36
CA VAL A 120 -14.08 8.00 -2.89
C VAL A 120 -14.45 6.63 -2.30
N LEU A 121 -13.46 5.78 -2.00
CA LEU A 121 -13.67 4.47 -1.38
C LEU A 121 -14.37 4.58 -0.01
N ARG A 122 -14.18 5.68 0.73
CA ARG A 122 -14.83 5.90 2.04
C ARG A 122 -16.35 5.95 1.90
N ARG A 123 -16.88 6.50 0.81
CA ARG A 123 -18.34 6.58 0.56
C ARG A 123 -18.97 5.19 0.39
N PHE A 124 -18.18 4.22 -0.03
CA PHE A 124 -18.62 2.85 -0.30
C PHE A 124 -18.17 1.87 0.81
N SER A 125 -17.99 2.35 2.04
CA SER A 125 -17.51 1.53 3.17
C SER A 125 -18.40 0.32 3.44
N TYR A 126 -19.71 0.52 3.61
CA TYR A 126 -20.67 -0.56 3.83
C TYR A 126 -20.88 -1.44 2.59
N VAL A 127 -20.76 -0.89 1.38
CA VAL A 127 -20.76 -1.69 0.15
C VAL A 127 -19.55 -2.61 0.13
N SER A 128 -18.37 -2.09 0.49
CA SER A 128 -17.13 -2.86 0.60
C SER A 128 -17.25 -3.95 1.67
N MET A 129 -17.88 -3.66 2.82
CA MET A 129 -18.18 -4.65 3.84
C MET A 129 -19.02 -5.81 3.29
N VAL A 130 -20.13 -5.51 2.63
CA VAL A 130 -21.04 -6.52 2.07
C VAL A 130 -20.33 -7.33 0.98
N VAL A 131 -19.65 -6.65 0.05
CA VAL A 131 -18.88 -7.33 -1.01
C VAL A 131 -17.79 -8.21 -0.42
N GLY A 132 -17.06 -7.73 0.59
CA GLY A 132 -16.03 -8.49 1.28
C GLY A 132 -16.58 -9.76 1.94
N LEU A 133 -17.69 -9.65 2.68
CA LEU A 133 -18.35 -10.80 3.31
C LEU A 133 -18.94 -11.77 2.29
N VAL A 134 -19.54 -11.28 1.20
CA VAL A 134 -20.06 -12.12 0.12
C VAL A 134 -18.93 -12.88 -0.57
N LEU A 135 -17.82 -12.21 -0.89
CA LEU A 135 -16.64 -12.87 -1.46
C LEU A 135 -16.11 -13.94 -0.50
N LEU A 136 -16.03 -13.62 0.79
CA LEU A 136 -15.60 -14.57 1.81
C LEU A 136 -16.54 -15.78 1.87
N LEU A 137 -17.85 -15.60 1.82
CA LEU A 137 -18.85 -16.68 1.87
C LEU A 137 -18.98 -17.46 0.56
N ALA A 138 -18.58 -16.89 -0.58
CA ALA A 138 -18.83 -17.46 -1.89
C ALA A 138 -18.29 -18.90 -2.07
N PRO A 139 -17.09 -19.29 -1.57
CA PRO A 139 -16.62 -20.67 -1.59
C PRO A 139 -17.47 -21.65 -0.77
N MET A 140 -18.32 -21.18 0.14
CA MET A 140 -19.21 -22.04 0.93
C MET A 140 -20.53 -22.35 0.21
N LEU A 141 -20.84 -21.62 -0.88
CA LEU A 141 -22.06 -21.85 -1.63
C LEU A 141 -22.03 -23.25 -2.27
N PRO A 142 -23.14 -24.00 -2.17
CA PRO A 142 -23.25 -25.31 -2.80
C PRO A 142 -23.08 -25.14 -4.31
N PHE A 143 -22.45 -26.13 -4.96
CA PHE A 143 -22.16 -26.19 -6.41
C PHE A 143 -21.09 -25.21 -6.94
N VAL A 144 -20.70 -24.19 -6.18
CA VAL A 144 -19.69 -23.20 -6.58
C VAL A 144 -18.32 -23.49 -5.95
N GLY A 145 -18.33 -23.84 -4.66
CA GLY A 145 -17.14 -24.11 -3.86
C GLY A 145 -16.50 -25.47 -4.12
N GLN A 146 -15.17 -25.48 -4.19
CA GLN A 146 -14.38 -26.72 -4.24
C GLN A 146 -13.53 -26.87 -2.98
N GLU A 147 -13.52 -28.09 -2.45
CA GLU A 147 -12.62 -28.47 -1.37
C GLU A 147 -11.30 -28.97 -1.97
N VAL A 148 -10.21 -28.32 -1.58
CA VAL A 148 -8.85 -28.65 -2.01
C VAL A 148 -8.00 -28.79 -0.76
N ASN A 149 -7.35 -29.93 -0.57
CA ASN A 149 -6.52 -30.22 0.62
C ASN A 149 -7.24 -30.00 1.97
N GLY A 150 -8.55 -30.31 2.04
CA GLY A 150 -9.35 -30.17 3.25
C GLY A 150 -9.81 -28.74 3.58
N ALA A 151 -9.59 -27.78 2.67
CA ALA A 151 -10.03 -26.40 2.81
C ALA A 151 -10.97 -26.01 1.65
N ARG A 152 -12.05 -25.30 1.97
CA ARG A 152 -13.07 -24.88 1.00
C ARG A 152 -12.98 -23.38 0.71
N ILE A 153 -11.88 -22.98 0.07
CA ILE A 153 -11.53 -21.58 -0.20
C ILE A 153 -11.57 -21.20 -1.69
N TRP A 154 -11.69 -22.19 -2.58
CA TRP A 154 -11.60 -22.01 -4.01
C TRP A 154 -12.97 -22.09 -4.68
N ILE A 155 -13.16 -21.24 -5.70
CA ILE A 155 -14.28 -21.31 -6.63
C ILE A 155 -13.73 -21.73 -7.99
N ARG A 156 -14.42 -22.66 -8.64
CA ARG A 156 -14.10 -23.04 -10.03
C ARG A 156 -14.96 -22.25 -10.99
N ILE A 157 -14.33 -21.38 -11.77
CA ILE A 157 -15.01 -20.66 -12.85
C ILE A 157 -14.75 -21.43 -14.16
N PRO A 158 -15.80 -21.90 -14.86
CA PRO A 158 -15.64 -22.55 -16.15
C PRO A 158 -14.80 -21.68 -17.11
N GLY A 159 -13.77 -22.27 -17.72
CA GLY A 159 -12.86 -21.57 -18.65
C GLY A 159 -11.74 -20.73 -18.01
N LEU A 160 -11.91 -20.19 -16.80
CA LEU A 160 -10.89 -19.36 -16.11
C LEU A 160 -10.10 -20.13 -15.03
N GLY A 161 -10.59 -21.30 -14.63
CA GLY A 161 -9.94 -22.19 -13.66
C GLY A 161 -10.31 -21.86 -12.21
N GLN A 162 -9.39 -22.13 -11.30
CA GLN A 162 -9.56 -21.86 -9.87
C GLN A 162 -9.34 -20.38 -9.54
N PHE A 163 -10.26 -19.80 -8.79
CA PHE A 163 -10.25 -18.43 -8.30
C PHE A 163 -10.45 -18.43 -6.77
N GLN A 164 -9.66 -17.63 -6.06
CA GLN A 164 -9.75 -17.50 -4.60
C GLN A 164 -10.35 -16.13 -4.23
N PRO A 165 -11.64 -16.07 -3.87
CA PRO A 165 -12.30 -14.82 -3.49
C PRO A 165 -11.73 -14.15 -2.25
N GLY A 166 -11.18 -14.92 -1.32
CA GLY A 166 -10.59 -14.43 -0.07
C GLY A 166 -9.48 -13.39 -0.28
N GLU A 167 -8.73 -13.51 -1.38
CA GLU A 167 -7.69 -12.54 -1.75
C GLU A 167 -8.26 -11.17 -2.13
N PHE A 168 -9.51 -11.10 -2.60
CA PHE A 168 -10.18 -9.82 -2.85
C PHE A 168 -10.95 -9.36 -1.62
N ALA A 169 -11.55 -10.29 -0.86
CA ALA A 169 -12.26 -10.00 0.38
C ALA A 169 -11.38 -9.22 1.38
N LYS A 170 -10.08 -9.55 1.47
CA LYS A 170 -9.12 -8.83 2.33
C LYS A 170 -9.03 -7.34 1.99
N LEU A 171 -9.05 -6.98 0.71
CA LEU A 171 -8.96 -5.58 0.27
C LEU A 171 -10.23 -4.82 0.61
N PHE A 172 -11.39 -5.40 0.31
CA PHE A 172 -12.69 -4.80 0.62
C PHE A 172 -12.92 -4.63 2.12
N LEU A 173 -12.54 -5.63 2.92
CA LEU A 173 -12.65 -5.55 4.38
C LEU A 173 -11.63 -4.57 4.97
N ALA A 174 -10.42 -4.46 4.39
CA ALA A 174 -9.49 -3.39 4.74
C ALA A 174 -10.09 -1.99 4.48
N PHE A 175 -10.80 -1.80 3.37
CA PHE A 175 -11.48 -0.53 3.07
C PHE A 175 -12.57 -0.21 4.10
N PHE A 176 -13.40 -1.20 4.42
CA PHE A 176 -14.44 -1.06 5.42
C PHE A 176 -13.84 -0.72 6.79
N PHE A 177 -12.84 -1.48 7.26
CA PHE A 177 -12.22 -1.25 8.55
C PHE A 177 -11.56 0.13 8.62
N ALA A 178 -10.82 0.54 7.59
CA ALA A 178 -10.20 1.87 7.53
C ALA A 178 -11.24 3.00 7.57
N ALA A 179 -12.33 2.88 6.81
CA ALA A 179 -13.38 3.90 6.78
C ALA A 179 -14.16 3.94 8.10
N TYR A 180 -14.59 2.79 8.62
CA TYR A 180 -15.37 2.72 9.85
C TYR A 180 -14.58 3.22 11.06
N LEU A 181 -13.31 2.79 11.18
CA LEU A 181 -12.44 3.24 12.27
C LEU A 181 -12.15 4.74 12.17
N PHE A 182 -12.00 5.28 10.96
CA PHE A 182 -11.83 6.72 10.78
C PHE A 182 -13.07 7.50 11.22
N ASP A 183 -14.27 7.07 10.82
CA ASP A 183 -15.52 7.76 11.12
C ASP A 183 -15.87 7.75 12.61
N HIS A 184 -15.47 6.69 13.33
CA HIS A 184 -15.76 6.51 14.75
C HIS A 184 -14.54 6.73 15.65
N ARG A 185 -13.42 7.23 15.11
CA ARG A 185 -12.14 7.33 15.83
C ARG A 185 -12.25 8.12 17.15
N ASP A 186 -13.03 9.21 17.16
CA ASP A 186 -13.11 10.12 18.31
C ASP A 186 -13.92 9.47 19.45
N GLN A 187 -14.90 8.63 19.13
CA GLN A 187 -15.64 7.81 20.10
C GLN A 187 -14.78 6.64 20.62
N LEU A 188 -13.89 6.10 19.77
CA LEU A 188 -12.95 5.02 20.13
C LEU A 188 -11.75 5.52 20.95
N ALA A 189 -11.33 6.77 20.75
CA ALA A 189 -10.23 7.40 21.46
C ALA A 189 -10.63 7.91 22.86
N VAL A 190 -11.91 8.22 23.08
CA VAL A 190 -12.45 8.58 24.41
C VAL A 190 -12.75 7.28 25.18
N GLY A 191 -11.76 6.82 25.94
CA GLY A 191 -11.74 5.50 26.56
C GLY A 191 -12.83 5.25 27.61
N GLY A 192 -13.30 4.00 27.67
CA GLY A 192 -14.20 3.50 28.71
C GLY A 192 -13.51 3.24 30.06
N LYS A 193 -14.19 2.50 30.94
CA LYS A 193 -13.77 2.25 32.34
C LYS A 193 -12.37 1.63 32.40
N LYS A 194 -11.49 2.15 33.26
CA LYS A 194 -10.21 1.51 33.61
C LYS A 194 -10.49 0.27 34.45
N MET A 195 -10.04 -0.90 34.00
CA MET A 195 -10.04 -2.12 34.80
C MET A 195 -8.65 -2.75 34.71
N LEU A 196 -8.03 -3.06 35.84
CA LEU A 196 -6.66 -3.61 35.92
C LEU A 196 -5.56 -2.76 35.24
N GLY A 197 -5.70 -1.43 35.22
CA GLY A 197 -4.73 -0.55 34.54
C GLY A 197 -4.82 -0.55 33.01
N LEU A 198 -5.64 -1.44 32.41
CA LEU A 198 -6.03 -1.39 31.01
C LEU A 198 -7.37 -0.65 30.85
N GLN A 199 -7.44 0.24 29.88
CA GLN A 199 -8.64 1.04 29.63
C GLN A 199 -9.56 0.26 28.68
N LEU A 200 -10.61 -0.36 29.23
CA LEU A 200 -11.54 -1.18 28.47
C LEU A 200 -12.48 -0.30 27.62
N PRO A 201 -12.77 -0.69 26.38
CA PRO A 201 -13.55 0.12 25.45
C PRO A 201 -15.05 0.12 25.77
N ARG A 202 -15.79 1.11 25.24
CA ARG A 202 -17.26 1.05 25.15
C ARG A 202 -17.64 0.12 24.00
N ILE A 203 -18.18 -1.06 24.32
CA ILE A 203 -18.60 -2.08 23.34
C ILE A 203 -19.59 -1.54 22.29
N LYS A 204 -20.37 -0.50 22.64
CA LYS A 204 -21.44 0.05 21.77
C LYS A 204 -20.91 0.66 20.46
N ASP A 205 -19.76 1.34 20.48
CA ASP A 205 -19.25 2.05 19.29
C ASP A 205 -18.34 1.16 18.42
N LEU A 206 -17.83 0.07 19.01
CA LEU A 206 -17.11 -1.02 18.33
C LEU A 206 -18.02 -2.12 17.76
N GLY A 207 -19.33 -2.07 18.06
CA GLY A 207 -20.26 -3.16 17.76
C GLY A 207 -20.21 -3.63 16.30
N PRO A 208 -20.49 -2.76 15.31
CA PRO A 208 -20.51 -3.13 13.91
C PRO A 208 -19.17 -3.68 13.39
N ILE A 209 -18.03 -3.08 13.77
CA ILE A 209 -16.73 -3.53 13.28
C ILE A 209 -16.31 -4.87 13.89
N ILE A 210 -16.60 -5.08 15.18
CA ILE A 210 -16.36 -6.36 15.85
C ILE A 210 -17.28 -7.44 15.26
N VAL A 211 -18.55 -7.14 14.99
CA VAL A 211 -19.49 -8.09 14.38
C VAL A 211 -18.98 -8.54 13.01
N VAL A 212 -18.55 -7.61 12.16
CA VAL A 212 -17.99 -7.95 10.84
C VAL A 212 -16.69 -8.73 10.98
N TRP A 213 -15.83 -8.37 11.92
CA TRP A 213 -14.59 -9.10 12.19
C TRP A 213 -14.86 -10.53 12.67
N ILE A 214 -15.77 -10.73 13.64
CA ILE A 214 -16.20 -12.06 14.13
C ILE A 214 -16.85 -12.86 13.00
N ALA A 215 -17.72 -12.25 12.20
CA ALA A 215 -18.34 -12.92 11.06
C ALA A 215 -17.28 -13.37 10.05
N SER A 216 -16.30 -12.51 9.75
CA SER A 216 -15.20 -12.85 8.85
C SER A 216 -14.34 -14.00 9.39
N MET A 217 -13.98 -13.94 10.68
CA MET A 217 -13.25 -15.02 11.35
C MET A 217 -14.04 -16.33 11.37
N GLY A 218 -15.34 -16.29 11.68
CA GLY A 218 -16.20 -17.47 11.70
C GLY A 218 -16.25 -18.17 10.35
N VAL A 219 -16.41 -17.41 9.27
CA VAL A 219 -16.42 -17.96 7.90
C VAL A 219 -15.07 -18.59 7.55
N LEU A 220 -13.95 -17.93 7.85
CA LEU A 220 -12.62 -18.47 7.55
C LEU A 220 -12.29 -19.73 8.36
N ILE A 221 -12.72 -19.78 9.62
CA ILE A 221 -12.59 -20.97 10.47
C ILE A 221 -13.43 -22.11 9.88
N MET A 222 -14.66 -21.86 9.42
CA MET A 222 -15.49 -22.87 8.75
C MET A 222 -14.93 -23.34 7.40
N GLN A 223 -14.11 -22.51 6.74
CA GLN A 223 -13.40 -22.88 5.52
C GLN A 223 -12.12 -23.66 5.76
N HIS A 224 -11.71 -23.81 7.03
CA HIS A 224 -10.45 -24.38 7.46
C HIS A 224 -9.23 -23.60 6.92
N ASP A 225 -9.37 -22.27 6.75
CA ASP A 225 -8.29 -21.38 6.27
C ASP A 225 -7.69 -20.57 7.42
N LEU A 226 -6.79 -21.23 8.17
CA LEU A 226 -6.11 -20.58 9.28
C LEU A 226 -5.10 -19.52 8.85
N GLY A 227 -4.44 -19.68 7.71
CA GLY A 227 -3.46 -18.72 7.22
C GLY A 227 -4.12 -17.36 6.97
N THR A 228 -5.24 -17.38 6.24
CA THR A 228 -6.02 -16.17 5.97
C THR A 228 -6.66 -15.66 7.26
N SER A 229 -7.18 -16.53 8.14
CA SER A 229 -7.71 -16.13 9.45
C SER A 229 -6.70 -15.33 10.29
N LEU A 230 -5.46 -15.83 10.37
CA LEU A 230 -4.37 -15.19 11.08
C LEU A 230 -4.03 -13.82 10.47
N MET A 231 -3.98 -13.72 9.14
CA MET A 231 -3.77 -12.46 8.45
C MET A 231 -4.88 -11.44 8.73
N PHE A 232 -6.15 -11.85 8.69
CA PHE A 232 -7.30 -11.00 8.98
C PHE A 232 -7.33 -10.52 10.44
N PHE A 233 -7.01 -11.43 11.37
CA PHE A 233 -6.85 -11.10 12.78
C PHE A 233 -5.78 -10.02 12.98
N ALA A 234 -4.59 -10.23 12.42
CA ALA A 234 -3.47 -9.31 12.57
C ALA A 234 -3.78 -7.95 11.93
N MET A 235 -4.39 -7.94 10.73
CA MET A 235 -4.82 -6.72 10.06
C MET A 235 -5.78 -5.91 10.93
N PHE A 236 -6.79 -6.56 11.53
CA PHE A 236 -7.76 -5.91 12.39
C PHE A 236 -7.12 -5.29 13.63
N VAL A 237 -6.27 -6.05 14.35
CA VAL A 237 -5.56 -5.55 15.53
C VAL A 237 -4.63 -4.38 15.17
N ALA A 238 -3.90 -4.47 14.06
CA ALA A 238 -3.00 -3.42 13.61
C ALA A 238 -3.75 -2.13 13.23
N MET A 239 -4.90 -2.25 12.55
CA MET A 239 -5.75 -1.10 12.23
C MET A 239 -6.37 -0.48 13.49
N LEU A 240 -6.83 -1.28 14.45
CA LEU A 240 -7.32 -0.78 15.75
C LEU A 240 -6.23 -0.01 16.51
N TYR A 241 -5.01 -0.55 16.54
CA TYR A 241 -3.87 0.15 17.15
C TYR A 241 -3.59 1.47 16.43
N THR A 242 -3.56 1.47 15.09
CA THR A 242 -3.31 2.68 14.29
C THR A 242 -4.41 3.73 14.49
N ALA A 243 -5.67 3.32 14.62
CA ALA A 243 -6.81 4.22 14.77
C ALA A 243 -6.87 4.86 16.17
N THR A 244 -6.51 4.10 17.20
CA THR A 244 -6.69 4.51 18.60
C THR A 244 -5.41 5.02 19.27
N GLY A 245 -4.23 4.65 18.76
CA GLY A 245 -2.93 4.94 19.36
C GLY A 245 -2.65 4.20 20.67
N ARG A 246 -3.51 3.25 21.09
CA ARG A 246 -3.44 2.62 22.42
C ARG A 246 -2.71 1.28 22.35
N LYS A 247 -1.57 1.17 23.06
CA LYS A 247 -0.78 -0.07 23.18
C LYS A 247 -1.57 -1.24 23.78
N SER A 248 -2.63 -0.97 24.55
CA SER A 248 -3.52 -2.00 25.11
C SER A 248 -4.10 -2.92 24.04
N TRP A 249 -4.39 -2.42 22.84
CA TRP A 249 -4.93 -3.26 21.76
C TRP A 249 -3.93 -4.30 21.26
N ILE A 250 -2.64 -3.99 21.27
CA ILE A 250 -1.59 -4.94 20.90
C ILE A 250 -1.51 -6.05 21.95
N ILE A 251 -1.55 -5.69 23.23
CA ILE A 251 -1.51 -6.67 24.33
C ILE A 251 -2.75 -7.57 24.31
N ILE A 252 -3.94 -6.99 24.16
CA ILE A 252 -5.20 -7.74 24.03
C ILE A 252 -5.15 -8.66 22.81
N GLY A 253 -4.67 -8.15 21.67
CA GLY A 253 -4.50 -8.92 20.44
C GLY A 253 -3.52 -10.09 20.62
N LEU A 254 -2.39 -9.89 21.30
CA LEU A 254 -1.41 -10.94 21.55
C LEU A 254 -2.00 -12.05 22.45
N ILE A 255 -2.71 -11.66 23.51
CA ILE A 255 -3.39 -12.62 24.41
C ILE A 255 -4.48 -13.38 23.66
N ALA A 256 -5.30 -12.68 22.87
CA ALA A 256 -6.35 -13.30 22.05
C ALA A 256 -5.78 -14.23 20.98
N PHE A 257 -4.65 -13.87 20.36
CA PHE A 257 -3.93 -14.72 19.42
C PHE A 257 -3.40 -15.99 20.10
N ALA A 258 -2.73 -15.86 21.24
CA ALA A 258 -2.21 -17.02 21.98
C ALA A 258 -3.35 -17.96 22.41
N ALA A 259 -4.44 -17.41 22.96
CA ALA A 259 -5.62 -18.19 23.32
C ALA A 259 -6.25 -18.86 22.09
N GLY A 260 -6.43 -18.12 20.99
CA GLY A 260 -6.97 -18.63 19.74
C GLY A 260 -6.09 -19.73 19.12
N ALA A 261 -4.77 -19.59 19.17
CA ALA A 261 -3.83 -20.59 18.67
C ALA A 261 -3.88 -21.90 19.47
N VAL A 262 -3.93 -21.81 20.81
CA VAL A 262 -4.07 -22.99 21.69
C VAL A 262 -5.41 -23.68 21.46
N LEU A 263 -6.51 -22.92 21.41
CA LEU A 263 -7.84 -23.46 21.12
C LEU A 263 -7.88 -24.11 19.73
N ALA A 264 -7.33 -23.46 18.71
CA ALA A 264 -7.32 -23.99 17.35
C ALA A 264 -6.48 -25.28 17.25
N ALA A 265 -5.31 -25.33 17.90
CA ALA A 265 -4.47 -26.53 17.93
C ALA A 265 -5.16 -27.71 18.64
N GLY A 266 -6.00 -27.44 19.64
CA GLY A 266 -6.78 -28.48 20.34
C GLY A 266 -8.07 -28.89 19.64
N MET A 267 -8.74 -27.97 18.94
CA MET A 267 -10.04 -28.23 18.28
C MET A 267 -9.91 -28.76 16.86
N PHE A 268 -8.84 -28.40 16.13
CA PHE A 268 -8.68 -28.74 14.73
C PHE A 268 -7.43 -29.60 14.54
N SER A 269 -7.65 -30.87 14.16
CA SER A 269 -6.58 -31.86 14.01
C SER A 269 -5.46 -31.43 13.05
N HIS A 270 -5.82 -30.80 11.92
CA HIS A 270 -4.85 -30.30 10.93
C HIS A 270 -3.92 -29.21 11.48
N VAL A 271 -4.39 -28.45 12.49
CA VAL A 271 -3.64 -27.37 13.13
C VAL A 271 -2.68 -27.93 14.15
N GLY A 272 -3.18 -28.84 15.00
CA GLY A 272 -2.34 -29.60 15.93
C GLY A 272 -1.21 -30.33 15.20
N GLN A 273 -1.51 -30.96 14.05
CA GLN A 273 -0.50 -31.61 13.21
C GLN A 273 0.57 -30.63 12.70
N ARG A 274 0.20 -29.43 12.25
CA ARG A 274 1.16 -28.40 11.82
C ARG A 274 2.03 -27.88 12.96
N VAL A 275 1.48 -27.76 14.16
CA VAL A 275 2.22 -27.35 15.37
C VAL A 275 3.20 -28.46 15.78
N ASP A 276 2.77 -29.70 15.76
CA ASP A 276 3.60 -30.86 16.12
C ASP A 276 4.74 -31.08 15.11
N ALA A 277 4.44 -30.98 13.80
CA ALA A 277 5.42 -30.99 12.73
C ALA A 277 6.40 -29.80 12.81
N TRP A 278 5.99 -28.66 13.38
CA TRP A 278 6.86 -27.51 13.62
C TRP A 278 7.76 -27.66 14.85
N LEU A 279 7.26 -28.28 15.94
CA LEU A 279 8.02 -28.53 17.16
C LEU A 279 9.05 -29.66 16.98
N HIS A 280 8.68 -30.72 16.24
CA HIS A 280 9.52 -31.91 16.05
C HIS A 280 9.79 -32.23 14.57
N PRO A 281 10.22 -31.25 13.73
CA PRO A 281 10.26 -31.39 12.28
C PRO A 281 11.18 -32.51 11.81
N PHE A 282 12.29 -32.75 12.49
CA PHE A 282 13.29 -33.76 12.09
C PHE A 282 13.11 -35.13 12.78
N SER A 283 12.07 -35.31 13.59
CA SER A 283 11.80 -36.61 14.20
C SER A 283 11.31 -37.61 13.15
N ASN A 284 11.78 -38.86 13.21
CA ASN A 284 11.36 -39.90 12.26
C ASN A 284 9.84 -40.11 12.26
N GLU A 285 9.20 -39.96 13.42
CA GLU A 285 7.76 -40.04 13.58
C GLU A 285 7.04 -38.95 12.79
N GLN A 286 7.43 -37.68 12.93
CA GLN A 286 6.77 -36.58 12.20
C GLN A 286 7.17 -36.53 10.73
N TYR A 287 8.42 -36.85 10.38
CA TYR A 287 8.89 -36.72 9.00
C TYR A 287 8.04 -37.53 8.04
N ASN A 288 7.80 -38.81 8.33
CA ASN A 288 7.05 -39.70 7.43
C ASN A 288 5.53 -39.76 7.72
N LYS A 289 5.03 -38.98 8.68
CA LYS A 289 3.62 -39.01 9.08
C LYS A 289 2.71 -38.56 7.94
N THR A 290 1.67 -39.34 7.66
CA THR A 290 0.67 -39.00 6.66
C THR A 290 -0.73 -39.26 7.22
N PRO A 291 -1.62 -38.25 7.28
CA PRO A 291 -1.43 -36.84 6.93
C PRO A 291 -0.70 -36.04 8.03
N GLY A 292 -0.20 -34.86 7.66
CA GLY A 292 0.28 -33.86 8.63
C GLY A 292 1.74 -34.01 9.09
N GLY A 293 2.55 -34.78 8.37
CA GLY A 293 3.99 -34.87 8.64
C GLY A 293 4.79 -33.65 8.20
N SER A 294 6.05 -33.63 8.60
CA SER A 294 6.99 -32.53 8.35
C SER A 294 7.81 -32.69 7.06
N TRP A 295 7.61 -33.75 6.28
CA TRP A 295 8.39 -34.01 5.05
C TRP A 295 8.47 -32.80 4.11
N GLN A 296 7.34 -32.13 3.85
CA GLN A 296 7.31 -30.94 2.98
C GLN A 296 8.15 -29.79 3.55
N LEU A 297 8.01 -29.54 4.85
CA LEU A 297 8.71 -28.49 5.58
C LEU A 297 10.23 -28.74 5.60
N VAL A 298 10.63 -29.97 5.93
CA VAL A 298 12.03 -30.38 6.01
C VAL A 298 12.70 -30.40 4.64
N THR A 299 12.00 -30.84 3.59
CA THR A 299 12.53 -30.81 2.22
C THR A 299 12.77 -29.36 1.76
N GLY A 300 11.88 -28.42 2.12
CA GLY A 300 12.11 -26.99 1.92
C GLY A 300 13.36 -26.47 2.64
N ILE A 301 13.60 -26.91 3.89
CA ILE A 301 14.80 -26.56 4.65
C ILE A 301 16.07 -27.13 4.00
N PHE A 302 16.02 -28.37 3.49
CA PHE A 302 17.13 -28.95 2.75
C PHE A 302 17.44 -28.20 1.45
N GLY A 303 16.42 -27.71 0.74
CA GLY A 303 16.60 -26.81 -0.41
C GLY A 303 17.32 -25.51 -0.01
N LEU A 304 16.85 -24.85 1.06
CA LEU A 304 17.52 -23.66 1.60
C LEU A 304 18.98 -23.94 2.02
N ALA A 305 19.25 -25.08 2.65
CA ALA A 305 20.59 -25.48 3.06
C ALA A 305 21.51 -25.75 1.86
N SER A 306 20.98 -26.38 0.81
CA SER A 306 21.72 -26.70 -0.42
C SER A 306 22.16 -25.44 -1.18
N GLY A 307 21.40 -24.35 -1.09
CA GLY A 307 21.76 -23.08 -1.70
C GLY A 307 22.96 -22.37 -1.06
N GLY A 308 23.29 -22.65 0.20
CA GLY A 308 24.39 -21.96 0.90
C GLY A 308 24.29 -20.42 0.83
N MET A 309 25.42 -19.73 0.72
CA MET A 309 25.44 -18.26 0.70
C MET A 309 25.05 -17.64 -0.66
N LEU A 310 25.49 -18.25 -1.77
CA LEU A 310 25.40 -17.68 -3.12
C LEU A 310 24.41 -18.39 -4.06
N GLY A 311 23.85 -19.52 -3.61
CA GLY A 311 22.98 -20.36 -4.40
C GLY A 311 23.75 -21.43 -5.14
N THR A 312 23.03 -22.47 -5.54
CA THR A 312 23.53 -23.47 -6.51
C THR A 312 23.70 -22.87 -7.91
N GLY A 313 23.04 -21.72 -8.18
CA GLY A 313 22.98 -21.07 -9.47
C GLY A 313 21.61 -21.29 -10.12
N LEU A 314 21.06 -20.23 -10.72
CA LEU A 314 19.77 -20.28 -11.41
C LEU A 314 19.79 -21.35 -12.51
N GLY A 315 18.87 -22.32 -12.42
CA GLY A 315 18.80 -23.48 -13.33
C GLY A 315 19.81 -24.60 -13.04
N GLN A 316 20.39 -24.68 -11.84
CA GLN A 316 21.30 -25.76 -11.43
C GLN A 316 20.85 -26.51 -10.18
N GLY A 317 19.86 -26.01 -9.46
CA GLY A 317 19.30 -26.71 -8.31
C GLY A 317 18.30 -27.78 -8.74
N HIS A 318 17.65 -28.37 -7.75
CA HIS A 318 16.51 -29.28 -7.88
C HIS A 318 15.28 -28.80 -7.08
N PRO A 319 14.83 -27.54 -7.23
CA PRO A 319 13.68 -27.01 -6.48
C PRO A 319 12.37 -27.79 -6.66
N SER A 320 12.22 -28.60 -7.72
CA SER A 320 11.03 -29.44 -7.91
C SER A 320 10.91 -30.60 -6.92
N LEU A 321 11.98 -30.93 -6.18
CA LEU A 321 11.92 -31.90 -5.09
C LEU A 321 11.08 -31.40 -3.90
N VAL A 322 10.92 -30.09 -3.77
CA VAL A 322 10.09 -29.48 -2.71
C VAL A 322 8.63 -29.48 -3.15
N THR A 323 7.75 -30.11 -2.37
CA THR A 323 6.31 -30.06 -2.67
C THR A 323 5.75 -28.66 -2.55
N PHE A 324 4.91 -28.28 -3.52
CA PHE A 324 4.40 -26.92 -3.68
C PHE A 324 5.50 -25.87 -3.89
N ALA A 325 6.61 -26.26 -4.53
CA ALA A 325 7.75 -25.40 -4.89
C ALA A 325 7.38 -24.15 -5.69
N ASN A 326 6.33 -24.19 -6.51
CA ASN A 326 5.89 -23.04 -7.29
C ASN A 326 4.86 -22.15 -6.57
N SER A 327 4.29 -22.60 -5.44
CA SER A 327 3.31 -21.85 -4.64
C SER A 327 3.86 -21.53 -3.25
N ASP A 328 3.48 -22.28 -2.23
CA ASP A 328 3.72 -21.98 -0.81
C ASP A 328 5.22 -22.06 -0.46
N PHE A 329 5.99 -22.88 -1.18
CA PHE A 329 7.41 -23.13 -0.93
C PHE A 329 8.34 -22.45 -1.93
N ILE A 330 7.84 -21.51 -2.74
CA ILE A 330 8.67 -20.79 -3.74
C ILE A 330 9.86 -20.06 -3.12
N TYR A 331 9.75 -19.62 -1.87
CA TYR A 331 10.87 -19.03 -1.15
C TYR A 331 12.02 -20.03 -0.89
N ALA A 332 11.68 -21.30 -0.60
CA ALA A 332 12.68 -22.36 -0.46
C ALA A 332 13.39 -22.64 -1.78
N SER A 333 12.62 -22.75 -2.88
CA SER A 333 13.15 -22.93 -4.23
C SER A 333 14.07 -21.78 -4.66
N LEU A 334 13.71 -20.54 -4.34
CA LEU A 334 14.55 -19.36 -4.57
C LEU A 334 15.81 -19.38 -3.72
N GLY A 335 15.74 -19.81 -2.46
CA GLY A 335 16.93 -19.94 -1.61
C GLY A 335 17.88 -21.05 -2.06
N GLU A 336 17.38 -22.13 -2.66
CA GLU A 336 18.22 -23.17 -3.22
C GLU A 336 19.06 -22.67 -4.41
N GLU A 337 18.46 -21.95 -5.35
CA GLU A 337 19.16 -21.52 -6.56
C GLU A 337 19.86 -20.16 -6.44
N LEU A 338 19.33 -19.23 -5.63
CA LEU A 338 19.89 -17.89 -5.44
C LEU A 338 20.65 -17.73 -4.11
N GLY A 339 20.56 -18.70 -3.21
CA GLY A 339 21.23 -18.69 -1.91
C GLY A 339 20.68 -17.67 -0.93
N LEU A 340 21.37 -17.57 0.21
CA LEU A 340 21.07 -16.58 1.24
C LEU A 340 21.06 -15.14 0.71
N MET A 341 22.04 -14.77 -0.13
CA MET A 341 22.10 -13.42 -0.70
C MET A 341 20.88 -13.11 -1.57
N GLY A 342 20.44 -14.06 -2.39
CA GLY A 342 19.27 -13.90 -3.24
C GLY A 342 17.97 -13.71 -2.45
N VAL A 343 17.74 -14.55 -1.44
CA VAL A 343 16.52 -14.42 -0.61
C VAL A 343 16.54 -13.16 0.25
N LEU A 344 17.71 -12.71 0.72
CA LEU A 344 17.85 -11.42 1.39
C LEU A 344 17.57 -10.23 0.44
N ALA A 345 18.00 -10.32 -0.83
CA ALA A 345 17.67 -9.32 -1.84
C ALA A 345 16.16 -9.27 -2.10
N ILE A 346 15.49 -10.43 -2.15
CA ILE A 346 14.02 -10.51 -2.24
C ILE A 346 13.35 -9.84 -1.03
N LEU A 347 13.79 -10.16 0.19
CA LEU A 347 13.28 -9.53 1.41
C LEU A 347 13.52 -8.02 1.42
N MET A 348 14.65 -7.56 0.86
CA MET A 348 14.94 -6.14 0.69
C MET A 348 13.94 -5.47 -0.25
N LEU A 349 13.55 -6.10 -1.36
CA LEU A 349 12.51 -5.57 -2.25
C LEU A 349 11.16 -5.44 -1.54
N TYR A 350 10.74 -6.44 -0.75
CA TYR A 350 9.54 -6.31 0.08
C TYR A 350 9.68 -5.18 1.09
N LEU A 351 10.82 -5.06 1.77
CA LEU A 351 11.05 -4.01 2.75
C LEU A 351 11.01 -2.62 2.11
N LEU A 352 11.48 -2.44 0.87
CA LEU A 352 11.36 -1.17 0.14
C LEU A 352 9.90 -0.80 -0.14
N ILE A 353 9.06 -1.77 -0.54
CA ILE A 353 7.62 -1.54 -0.75
C ILE A 353 6.94 -1.22 0.59
N ILE A 354 7.24 -1.99 1.64
CA ILE A 354 6.67 -1.82 2.98
C ILE A 354 7.06 -0.45 3.56
N ALA A 355 8.34 -0.09 3.50
CA ALA A 355 8.85 1.19 3.97
C ALA A 355 8.22 2.35 3.18
N SER A 356 8.14 2.26 1.85
CA SER A 356 7.45 3.26 1.03
C SER A 356 5.99 3.43 1.44
N GLY A 357 5.31 2.33 1.75
CA GLY A 357 3.93 2.32 2.20
C GLY A 357 3.72 2.97 3.57
N PHE A 358 4.56 2.64 4.56
CA PHE A 358 4.50 3.28 5.88
C PHE A 358 4.91 4.75 5.84
N ILE A 359 5.93 5.12 5.06
CA ILE A 359 6.30 6.52 4.81
C ILE A 359 5.11 7.28 4.22
N THR A 360 4.42 6.68 3.25
CA THR A 360 3.19 7.24 2.66
C THR A 360 2.10 7.44 3.73
N ALA A 361 1.86 6.44 4.58
CA ALA A 361 0.89 6.53 5.67
C ALA A 361 1.24 7.62 6.71
N MET A 362 2.52 7.87 6.95
CA MET A 362 2.98 8.93 7.86
C MET A 362 2.83 10.34 7.26
N LYS A 363 3.10 10.48 5.96
CA LYS A 363 3.03 11.77 5.25
C LYS A 363 1.60 12.24 4.99
N ILE A 364 0.65 11.32 4.85
CA ILE A 364 -0.71 11.68 4.46
C ILE A 364 -1.45 12.41 5.57
N LYS A 365 -2.15 13.48 5.19
CA LYS A 365 -2.83 14.38 6.13
C LYS A 365 -4.18 13.85 6.60
N ASP A 366 -4.90 13.09 5.78
CA ASP A 366 -6.19 12.53 6.17
C ASP A 366 -6.07 11.17 6.89
N GLY A 367 -6.92 11.00 7.92
CA GLY A 367 -6.89 9.79 8.75
C GLY A 367 -7.37 8.54 8.02
N PHE A 368 -8.28 8.66 7.05
CA PHE A 368 -8.73 7.51 6.25
C PHE A 368 -7.58 6.92 5.44
N GLY A 369 -6.84 7.74 4.70
CA GLY A 369 -5.68 7.32 3.92
C GLY A 369 -4.56 6.76 4.80
N LYS A 370 -4.36 7.32 6.00
CA LYS A 370 -3.41 6.79 6.98
C LYS A 370 -3.76 5.36 7.41
N LEU A 371 -5.04 5.11 7.77
CA LEU A 371 -5.53 3.80 8.17
C LEU A 371 -5.54 2.79 7.02
N LEU A 372 -5.94 3.24 5.84
CA LEU A 372 -5.99 2.40 4.65
C LEU A 372 -4.58 1.96 4.24
N ALA A 373 -3.65 2.91 4.09
CA ALA A 373 -2.27 2.60 3.72
C ALA A 373 -1.59 1.73 4.77
N SER A 374 -1.72 2.05 6.06
CA SER A 374 -1.10 1.24 7.12
C SER A 374 -1.63 -0.19 7.14
N GLY A 375 -2.93 -0.38 6.98
CA GLY A 375 -3.53 -1.71 7.01
C GLY A 375 -3.21 -2.54 5.77
N LEU A 376 -3.20 -1.95 4.56
CA LEU A 376 -2.77 -2.66 3.34
C LEU A 376 -1.30 -3.08 3.44
N VAL A 377 -0.43 -2.17 3.85
CA VAL A 377 1.01 -2.43 3.99
C VAL A 377 1.29 -3.45 5.08
N PHE A 378 0.63 -3.32 6.23
CA PHE A 378 0.76 -4.29 7.32
C PHE A 378 0.30 -5.68 6.90
N THR A 379 -0.83 -5.79 6.19
CA THR A 379 -1.34 -7.08 5.70
C THR A 379 -0.32 -7.77 4.80
N MET A 380 0.28 -7.03 3.86
CA MET A 380 1.34 -7.56 3.00
C MET A 380 2.60 -7.93 3.79
N ALA A 381 3.07 -7.07 4.70
CA ALA A 381 4.23 -7.33 5.53
C ALA A 381 4.05 -8.58 6.40
N PHE A 382 2.87 -8.71 7.01
CA PHE A 382 2.52 -9.83 7.85
C PHE A 382 2.39 -11.13 7.03
N GLN A 383 1.84 -11.07 5.82
CA GLN A 383 1.81 -12.21 4.90
C GLN A 383 3.23 -12.67 4.49
N VAL A 384 4.14 -11.74 4.17
CA VAL A 384 5.55 -12.09 3.91
C VAL A 384 6.19 -12.75 5.13
N PHE A 385 5.98 -12.18 6.32
CA PHE A 385 6.47 -12.74 7.58
C PHE A 385 5.92 -14.15 7.84
N THR A 386 4.61 -14.39 7.65
CA THR A 386 4.02 -15.69 7.96
C THR A 386 4.44 -16.79 6.99
N VAL A 387 4.65 -16.45 5.71
CA VAL A 387 5.15 -17.41 4.71
C VAL A 387 6.61 -17.75 4.97
N VAL A 388 7.48 -16.73 5.04
CA VAL A 388 8.92 -16.94 5.24
C VAL A 388 9.18 -17.56 6.61
N GLY A 389 8.55 -17.06 7.66
CA GLY A 389 8.66 -17.59 9.01
C GLY A 389 8.17 -19.03 9.14
N GLY A 390 7.14 -19.41 8.38
CA GLY A 390 6.66 -20.80 8.30
C GLY A 390 7.69 -21.75 7.69
N ILE A 391 8.35 -21.34 6.60
CA ILE A 391 9.37 -22.14 5.91
C ILE A 391 10.65 -22.24 6.75
N THR A 392 11.03 -21.17 7.45
CA THR A 392 12.26 -21.11 8.26
C THR A 392 12.05 -21.57 9.72
N LEU A 393 10.93 -22.21 10.06
CA LEU A 393 10.59 -22.69 11.41
C LEU A 393 10.48 -21.61 12.50
N VAL A 394 10.37 -20.33 12.14
CA VAL A 394 10.14 -19.24 13.11
C VAL A 394 8.73 -19.33 13.69
N ILE A 395 7.77 -19.72 12.86
CA ILE A 395 6.38 -20.01 13.24
C ILE A 395 5.89 -21.29 12.54
N PRO A 396 4.76 -21.88 12.95
CA PRO A 396 4.16 -23.01 12.23
C PRO A 396 3.76 -22.65 10.79
N LEU A 397 3.76 -23.64 9.90
CA LEU A 397 3.39 -23.47 8.50
C LEU A 397 1.91 -23.04 8.36
N THR A 398 1.67 -21.94 7.65
CA THR A 398 0.32 -21.35 7.50
C THR A 398 -0.37 -21.69 6.18
N GLY A 399 0.39 -22.02 5.12
CA GLY A 399 -0.15 -22.31 3.79
C GLY A 399 -0.61 -21.06 3.02
N LEU A 400 0.01 -19.91 3.31
CA LEU A 400 -0.18 -18.69 2.55
C LEU A 400 0.79 -18.63 1.38
N THR A 401 0.40 -17.90 0.34
CA THR A 401 1.24 -17.63 -0.83
C THR A 401 2.08 -16.37 -0.63
N LEU A 402 3.30 -16.37 -1.17
CA LEU A 402 4.19 -15.21 -1.10
C LEU A 402 3.76 -14.15 -2.13
N PRO A 403 3.41 -12.90 -1.72
CA PRO A 403 2.83 -11.89 -2.61
C PRO A 403 3.69 -11.62 -3.85
N TYR A 404 3.07 -11.45 -5.01
CA TYR A 404 3.72 -11.19 -6.32
C TYR A 404 4.57 -12.31 -6.92
N MET A 405 5.06 -13.29 -6.13
CA MET A 405 5.99 -14.31 -6.61
C MET A 405 5.36 -15.68 -6.81
N ALA A 406 4.60 -16.16 -5.82
CA ALA A 406 4.01 -17.49 -5.85
C ALA A 406 2.97 -17.67 -6.96
N ALA A 407 2.84 -18.89 -7.47
CA ALA A 407 1.82 -19.25 -8.46
C ALA A 407 0.42 -19.06 -7.87
N GLY A 408 -0.40 -18.24 -8.53
CA GLY A 408 -1.74 -17.93 -8.05
C GLY A 408 -2.33 -16.68 -8.70
N GLY A 409 -3.23 -16.86 -9.66
CA GLY A 409 -3.81 -15.75 -10.44
C GLY A 409 -4.59 -14.74 -9.58
N SER A 410 -5.49 -15.22 -8.70
CA SER A 410 -6.26 -14.35 -7.80
C SER A 410 -5.38 -13.58 -6.84
N SER A 411 -4.39 -14.24 -6.23
CA SER A 411 -3.44 -13.60 -5.32
C SER A 411 -2.58 -12.57 -6.04
N LEU A 412 -2.09 -12.88 -7.26
CA LEU A 412 -1.33 -11.94 -8.08
C LEU A 412 -2.15 -10.68 -8.38
N ILE A 413 -3.39 -10.83 -8.87
CA ILE A 413 -4.26 -9.69 -9.16
C ILE A 413 -4.53 -8.86 -7.90
N ALA A 414 -4.92 -9.49 -6.79
CA ALA A 414 -5.22 -8.79 -5.55
C ALA A 414 -4.01 -7.99 -5.03
N ASN A 415 -2.80 -8.57 -5.09
CA ASN A 415 -1.58 -7.89 -4.68
C ASN A 415 -1.21 -6.74 -5.64
N TYR A 416 -1.44 -6.86 -6.95
CA TYR A 416 -1.27 -5.74 -7.89
C TYR A 416 -2.27 -4.60 -7.63
N ILE A 417 -3.52 -4.93 -7.29
CA ILE A 417 -4.51 -3.93 -6.86
C ILE A 417 -4.03 -3.22 -5.58
N LEU A 418 -3.50 -3.97 -4.60
CA LEU A 418 -2.91 -3.42 -3.38
C LEU A 418 -1.77 -2.44 -3.70
N ALA A 419 -0.79 -2.85 -4.52
CA ALA A 419 0.31 -1.99 -4.94
C ALA A 419 -0.18 -0.72 -5.66
N THR A 420 -1.19 -0.86 -6.51
CA THR A 420 -1.79 0.26 -7.26
C THR A 420 -2.46 1.25 -6.33
N LEU A 421 -3.17 0.78 -5.30
CA LEU A 421 -3.77 1.63 -4.28
C LEU A 421 -2.69 2.38 -3.48
N LEU A 422 -1.59 1.72 -3.13
CA LEU A 422 -0.46 2.40 -2.48
C LEU A 422 0.17 3.47 -3.39
N ILE A 423 0.26 3.22 -4.69
CA ILE A 423 0.71 4.23 -5.67
C ILE A 423 -0.24 5.43 -5.68
N ILE A 424 -1.56 5.22 -5.76
CA ILE A 424 -2.57 6.31 -5.74
C ILE A 424 -2.53 7.09 -4.43
N ILE A 425 -2.45 6.41 -3.28
CA ILE A 425 -2.37 7.06 -1.96
C ILE A 425 -1.05 7.84 -1.83
N SER A 426 0.06 7.29 -2.33
CA SER A 426 1.37 7.96 -2.30
C SER A 426 1.42 9.23 -3.14
N ASN A 427 0.66 9.30 -4.23
CA ASN A 427 0.52 10.53 -4.99
C ASN A 427 -0.11 11.64 -4.14
N SER A 428 -1.18 11.33 -3.42
CA SER A 428 -1.84 12.30 -2.52
C SER A 428 -0.93 12.70 -1.35
N ALA A 429 -0.10 11.78 -0.83
CA ALA A 429 0.81 12.04 0.27
C ALA A 429 2.04 12.89 -0.11
N ASN A 430 2.46 12.87 -1.37
CA ASN A 430 3.61 13.63 -1.88
C ASN A 430 3.21 14.84 -2.72
N ALA A 431 1.91 15.05 -2.98
CA ALA A 431 1.43 16.21 -3.72
C ALA A 431 1.76 17.50 -2.94
N PRO A 432 2.23 18.57 -3.63
CA PRO A 432 2.46 19.86 -3.00
C PRO A 432 1.15 20.43 -2.46
N GLU A 433 1.24 21.18 -1.37
CA GLU A 433 0.07 21.84 -0.80
C GLU A 433 -0.49 22.89 -1.79
N PRO A 434 -1.82 23.01 -1.93
CA PRO A 434 -2.40 24.07 -2.75
C PRO A 434 -1.93 25.45 -2.25
N GLU A 435 -1.50 26.33 -3.15
CA GLU A 435 -0.95 27.66 -2.82
C GLU A 435 -1.86 28.45 -1.88
N LEU A 436 -3.18 28.42 -2.09
CA LEU A 436 -4.20 29.08 -1.28
C LEU A 436 -4.25 28.63 0.19
N THR A 437 -3.74 27.44 0.48
CA THR A 437 -3.68 26.86 1.84
C THR A 437 -2.26 26.86 2.41
N SER A 438 -1.26 27.32 1.65
CA SER A 438 0.10 27.41 2.14
C SER A 438 0.21 28.44 3.25
N ASP A 439 1.02 28.13 4.28
CA ASP A 439 1.28 29.07 5.37
C ASP A 439 1.80 30.40 4.82
N THR A 440 2.65 30.36 3.79
CA THR A 440 3.16 31.55 3.09
C THR A 440 2.04 32.43 2.55
N PHE A 441 1.08 31.86 1.82
CA PHE A 441 -0.07 32.61 1.31
C PHE A 441 -0.95 33.14 2.44
N GLN A 442 -1.16 32.37 3.51
CA GLN A 442 -1.92 32.85 4.68
C GLN A 442 -1.21 34.03 5.36
N TYR A 443 0.12 33.96 5.51
CA TYR A 443 0.94 35.05 6.05
C TYR A 443 0.90 36.29 5.15
N GLU A 444 1.01 36.12 3.84
CA GLU A 444 0.91 37.23 2.87
C GLU A 444 -0.49 37.85 2.87
N ALA A 445 -1.54 37.03 2.87
CA ALA A 445 -2.92 37.50 2.94
C ALA A 445 -3.18 38.27 4.25
N LEU A 446 -2.68 37.77 5.39
CA LEU A 446 -2.75 38.46 6.68
C LEU A 446 -1.95 39.78 6.67
N ALA A 447 -0.78 39.80 6.05
CA ALA A 447 0.02 41.00 5.90
C ALA A 447 -0.69 42.07 5.07
N VAL A 448 -1.31 41.67 3.95
CA VAL A 448 -2.11 42.55 3.09
C VAL A 448 -3.34 43.09 3.82
N LEU A 449 -4.06 42.25 4.56
CA LEU A 449 -5.20 42.69 5.38
C LEU A 449 -4.76 43.68 6.46
N ARG A 450 -3.64 43.41 7.13
CA ARG A 450 -3.08 44.30 8.15
C ARG A 450 -2.67 45.66 7.56
N ASN A 451 -2.06 45.68 6.38
CA ASN A 451 -1.72 46.92 5.69
C ASN A 451 -2.98 47.71 5.29
N LYS A 452 -4.02 47.05 4.77
CA LYS A 452 -5.30 47.71 4.48
C LYS A 452 -5.97 48.29 5.72
N GLU A 453 -5.91 47.62 6.86
CA GLU A 453 -6.40 48.17 8.13
C GLU A 453 -5.61 49.39 8.57
N LEU A 454 -4.27 49.37 8.43
CA LEU A 454 -3.42 50.52 8.75
C LEU A 454 -3.70 51.70 7.84
N GLU A 455 -3.88 51.48 6.53
CA GLU A 455 -4.27 52.52 5.57
C GLU A 455 -5.67 53.09 5.85
N ALA A 456 -6.61 52.23 6.25
CA ALA A 456 -7.96 52.66 6.63
C ALA A 456 -7.93 53.50 7.92
N ARG A 457 -7.12 53.10 8.90
CA ARG A 457 -6.89 53.89 10.13
C ARG A 457 -6.18 55.20 9.82
N ALA A 458 -5.19 55.21 8.94
CA ALA A 458 -4.49 56.42 8.52
C ALA A 458 -5.45 57.40 7.83
N ARG A 459 -6.28 56.93 6.89
CA ARG A 459 -7.35 57.72 6.25
C ARG A 459 -8.40 58.23 7.24
N ALA A 460 -8.73 57.45 8.27
CA ALA A 460 -9.65 57.88 9.32
C ALA A 460 -9.03 58.90 10.31
N THR A 461 -7.70 59.01 10.35
CA THR A 461 -6.95 59.91 11.24
C THR A 461 -6.49 61.18 10.51
N GLU A 462 -6.66 61.28 9.19
CA GLU A 462 -6.43 62.54 8.46
C GLU A 462 -7.41 63.61 8.95
N PRO A 463 -6.91 64.78 9.43
CA PRO A 463 -7.79 65.85 9.88
C PRO A 463 -8.58 66.40 8.68
N ILE A 464 -9.90 66.46 8.84
CA ILE A 464 -10.80 67.15 7.89
C ILE A 464 -10.42 68.63 7.89
N VAL A 465 -9.56 69.05 6.96
CA VAL A 465 -9.31 70.47 6.69
C VAL A 465 -10.50 70.98 5.87
N GLN A 466 -11.54 71.46 6.55
CA GLN A 466 -12.56 72.29 5.93
C GLN A 466 -11.93 73.62 5.50
N PRO A 467 -11.99 74.02 4.21
CA PRO A 467 -11.65 75.37 3.85
C PRO A 467 -12.72 76.31 4.42
N ARG A 468 -12.37 77.10 5.44
CA ARG A 468 -13.17 78.24 5.91
C ARG A 468 -13.22 79.27 4.80
N SER A 469 -14.37 79.39 4.13
CA SER A 469 -14.69 80.54 3.28
C SER A 469 -14.86 81.77 4.18
N ALA A 470 -13.88 82.66 4.19
CA ALA A 470 -14.01 84.01 4.71
C ALA A 470 -14.59 84.92 3.61
N SER A 471 -15.69 85.58 3.92
CA SER A 471 -16.32 86.64 3.14
C SER A 471 -15.47 87.91 3.13
N ALA A 472 -15.17 88.48 1.97
CA ALA A 472 -14.94 89.91 1.82
C ALA A 472 -15.17 90.37 0.36
N THR A 473 -15.96 91.43 0.26
CA THR A 473 -16.48 92.17 -0.89
C THR A 473 -15.39 92.83 -1.75
N ALA A 474 -15.52 92.81 -3.09
CA ALA A 474 -15.14 93.93 -3.99
C ALA A 474 -15.55 93.68 -5.46
N SER A 475 -16.47 94.53 -5.93
CA SER A 475 -16.55 95.21 -7.24
C SER A 475 -16.15 94.54 -8.58
N GLN A 476 -17.10 94.61 -9.53
CA GLN A 476 -16.95 94.93 -10.98
C GLN A 476 -16.15 93.91 -11.82
N SER A 477 -16.42 93.60 -13.09
CA SER A 477 -17.34 94.05 -14.15
C SER A 477 -17.21 93.03 -15.29
N GLU A 478 -18.22 92.95 -16.18
CA GLU A 478 -18.09 92.63 -17.63
C GLU A 478 -17.74 91.17 -18.03
N SER A 479 -18.71 90.46 -18.66
CA SER A 479 -18.79 90.15 -20.11
C SER A 479 -17.68 89.19 -20.56
N GLU A 480 -17.86 88.08 -21.28
CA GLU A 480 -18.79 87.61 -22.31
C GLU A 480 -18.38 86.12 -22.55
N SER A 481 -19.30 85.20 -22.91
CA SER A 481 -19.31 84.42 -24.19
C SER A 481 -17.95 83.81 -24.63
N PHE A 482 -17.77 82.60 -25.16
CA PHE A 482 -18.61 81.57 -25.78
C PHE A 482 -17.64 80.39 -26.15
N ASP A 483 -18.20 79.20 -26.44
CA ASP A 483 -17.65 78.08 -27.25
C ASP A 483 -16.42 77.23 -26.83
N ASP A 484 -16.73 76.04 -26.29
CA ASP A 484 -16.48 74.66 -26.81
C ASP A 484 -15.70 74.47 -28.16
N PRO A 485 -15.23 73.25 -28.52
CA PRO A 485 -14.46 72.22 -27.77
C PRO A 485 -13.38 71.51 -28.66
N ILE A 486 -12.89 70.33 -28.22
CA ILE A 486 -12.46 69.16 -29.05
C ILE A 486 -10.99 69.00 -29.52
N VAL A 487 -10.34 67.96 -28.94
CA VAL A 487 -9.62 66.82 -29.60
C VAL A 487 -8.11 66.87 -29.94
N ASP A 488 -7.39 66.00 -29.22
CA ASP A 488 -6.50 64.91 -29.67
C ASP A 488 -4.97 64.92 -29.48
N THR A 489 -4.53 63.68 -29.23
CA THR A 489 -3.37 62.96 -29.77
C THR A 489 -1.98 62.99 -29.09
N THR A 490 -1.54 61.74 -28.81
CA THR A 490 -0.21 61.13 -29.12
C THR A 490 0.96 61.32 -28.12
N THR A 491 1.28 60.31 -27.27
CA THR A 491 2.26 59.17 -27.39
C THR A 491 3.74 59.53 -27.04
N PRO A 492 4.70 58.58 -26.83
CA PRO A 492 4.68 57.21 -26.27
C PRO A 492 5.87 56.94 -25.28
N SER A 493 6.08 55.67 -24.89
CA SER A 493 7.37 54.96 -24.66
C SER A 493 7.65 54.46 -23.24
N TYR A 494 7.68 53.13 -23.09
CA TYR A 494 8.39 52.42 -22.02
C TYR A 494 9.15 51.22 -22.60
N ALA A 495 10.46 51.18 -22.35
CA ALA A 495 11.30 49.99 -22.44
C ALA A 495 12.45 50.12 -21.41
N GLU A 496 12.57 49.07 -20.56
CA GLU A 496 13.80 48.48 -19.95
C GLU A 496 14.66 49.37 -19.00
N ALA A 497 15.31 48.92 -17.90
CA ALA A 497 15.69 47.61 -17.36
C ALA A 497 16.09 47.67 -15.85
N ASP A 498 16.31 46.48 -15.27
CA ASP A 498 17.29 46.08 -14.22
C ASP A 498 17.09 46.27 -12.69
N GLU A 499 16.79 45.12 -12.03
CA GLU A 499 17.33 44.44 -10.81
C GLU A 499 17.83 45.22 -9.53
N PRO A 500 18.22 44.53 -8.41
CA PRO A 500 17.36 44.00 -7.35
C PRO A 500 17.68 44.56 -5.94
N TYR A 501 16.69 44.66 -5.05
CA TYR A 501 16.87 45.19 -3.68
C TYR A 501 17.28 44.10 -2.66
N THR A 502 18.46 44.23 -2.06
CA THR A 502 18.90 43.50 -0.85
C THR A 502 18.37 44.15 0.43
N PRO A 503 17.82 43.40 1.41
CA PRO A 503 17.38 43.98 2.68
C PRO A 503 18.50 44.02 3.72
N THR A 504 18.98 45.21 4.03
CA THR A 504 19.69 45.53 5.29
C THR A 504 18.71 46.10 6.30
N GLY A 505 18.58 45.50 7.49
CA GLY A 505 17.85 46.12 8.60
C GLY A 505 17.34 45.17 9.70
N THR A 506 18.21 44.90 10.68
CA THR A 506 17.98 44.59 12.11
C THR A 506 16.56 44.26 12.61
N ILE A 507 16.42 43.06 13.17
CA ILE A 507 15.28 42.59 13.99
C ILE A 507 15.34 43.23 15.40
N PRO A 508 14.27 43.88 15.91
CA PRO A 508 14.17 44.23 17.33
C PRO A 508 13.71 43.04 18.20
N PRO A 509 14.13 42.93 19.47
CA PRO A 509 13.89 41.75 20.30
C PRO A 509 12.44 41.65 20.81
N LEU A 510 11.97 40.41 20.97
CA LEU A 510 10.68 40.05 21.57
C LEU A 510 10.62 40.40 23.07
N PRO A 511 9.44 40.79 23.60
CA PRO A 511 9.27 41.05 25.03
C PRO A 511 9.23 39.76 25.87
N PRO A 512 9.59 39.83 27.17
CA PRO A 512 9.72 38.65 28.02
C PRO A 512 8.37 38.06 28.44
N VAL A 513 8.29 36.73 28.42
CA VAL A 513 7.17 35.96 28.99
C VAL A 513 7.37 35.88 30.50
N ASN A 514 6.51 36.55 31.25
CA ASN A 514 6.46 36.42 32.71
C ASN A 514 6.01 35.01 33.10
N GLY A 515 6.92 34.27 33.75
CA GLY A 515 6.60 33.08 34.51
C GLY A 515 5.94 33.44 35.84
N GLY A 516 4.88 32.71 36.17
CA GLY A 516 4.21 32.73 37.47
C GLY A 516 3.91 31.29 37.90
N THR A 517 4.61 30.87 38.96
CA THR A 517 4.69 29.53 39.57
C THR A 517 3.56 29.18 40.55
N ARG A 518 3.33 27.85 40.70
CA ARG A 518 2.81 27.06 41.86
C ARG A 518 1.31 27.22 42.16
N VAL A 519 0.54 26.14 42.38
CA VAL A 519 0.76 24.93 43.22
C VAL A 519 0.42 23.64 42.47
#